data_AF-A0A4U6M4R9-F1
#
_entry.id   AF-A0A4U6M4R9-F1
#
_cell.length_a   1.000
_cell.length_b   1.000
_cell.length_c   1.000
_cell.angle_alpha   90.00
_cell.angle_beta   90.00
_cell.angle_gamma   90.00
#
_symmetry.space_group_name_H-M   'P 1'
#
loop_
_entity.id
_entity.type
_entity.pdbx_description
1 polymer ?
#
loop_
_entity_poly.entity_id
_entity_poly.type
_entity_poly.pdbx_seq_one_letter_code
_entity_poly.pdbx_strand_id
1 'polypeptide(L)'
;MKKLMMMVLFTSAISLLSGCVTEQQRVDRCVATGVSRDTCYHEEKEYWRSVNANYATERAAETQADAFREGMGNNKHKKKR
;
A
#
# COMPACT_ATOMS: atom_id res chain seq x y z
N MET A 1 24.66 -19.87 -22.34
CA MET A 1 24.04 -18.54 -22.44
C MET A 1 22.53 -18.54 -22.15
N LYS A 2 21.68 -19.25 -22.92
CA LYS A 2 20.20 -19.28 -22.68
C LYS A 2 19.77 -19.76 -21.28
N LYS A 3 20.49 -20.73 -20.70
CA LYS A 3 20.21 -21.25 -19.35
C LYS A 3 20.52 -20.26 -18.22
N LEU A 4 21.53 -19.41 -18.39
CA LEU A 4 21.88 -18.35 -17.45
C LEU A 4 20.86 -17.22 -17.49
N MET A 5 20.39 -16.87 -18.70
CA MET A 5 19.38 -15.84 -18.90
C MET A 5 18.01 -16.22 -18.31
N MET A 6 17.62 -17.50 -18.40
CA MET A 6 16.44 -18.03 -17.72
C MET A 6 16.59 -17.99 -16.18
N MET A 7 17.74 -18.38 -15.63
CA MET A 7 18.01 -18.30 -14.18
C MET A 7 17.86 -16.88 -13.62
N VAL A 8 18.36 -15.87 -14.34
CA VAL A 8 18.24 -14.46 -13.92
C VAL A 8 16.77 -14.02 -13.87
N LEU A 9 15.97 -14.38 -14.88
CA LEU A 9 14.53 -14.07 -14.91
C LEU A 9 13.78 -14.68 -13.73
N PHE A 10 14.05 -15.95 -13.38
CA PHE A 10 13.44 -16.60 -12.22
C PHE A 10 13.84 -15.93 -10.89
N THR A 11 15.10 -15.55 -10.73
CA THR A 11 15.55 -14.88 -9.50
C THR A 11 14.93 -13.50 -9.32
N SER A 12 14.72 -12.75 -10.41
CA SER A 12 14.09 -11.42 -10.36
C SER A 12 12.62 -11.46 -9.96
N ALA A 13 11.88 -12.51 -10.33
CA ALA A 13 10.48 -12.69 -9.95
C ALA A 13 10.31 -12.95 -8.45
N ILE A 14 11.26 -13.64 -7.82
CA ILE A 14 11.24 -13.93 -6.37
C ILE A 14 11.53 -12.67 -5.56
N SER A 15 12.38 -11.78 -6.06
CA SER A 15 12.67 -10.49 -5.42
C SER A 15 11.45 -9.57 -5.34
N LEU A 16 10.52 -9.63 -6.31
CA LEU A 16 9.29 -8.84 -6.28
C LEU A 16 8.30 -9.31 -5.20
N LEU A 17 8.36 -10.58 -4.80
CA LEU A 17 7.55 -11.11 -3.69
C LEU A 17 8.13 -10.81 -2.30
N SER A 18 9.36 -10.31 -2.21
CA SER A 18 9.99 -9.95 -0.92
C SER A 18 9.32 -8.75 -0.22
N GLY A 19 8.39 -8.06 -0.89
CA GLY A 19 7.54 -7.02 -0.31
C GLY A 19 6.26 -7.53 0.38
N CYS A 20 5.85 -8.78 0.13
CA CYS A 20 4.64 -9.37 0.72
C CYS A 20 4.98 -10.06 2.05
N VAL A 21 5.35 -9.28 3.07
CA VAL A 21 5.50 -9.81 4.43
C VAL A 21 4.14 -9.91 5.11
N THR A 22 3.85 -11.07 5.68
CA THR A 22 2.63 -11.26 6.48
C THR A 22 2.76 -10.54 7.82
N GLU A 23 1.63 -10.26 8.47
CA GLU A 23 1.62 -9.65 9.80
C GLU A 23 2.45 -10.47 10.80
N GLN A 24 2.29 -11.80 10.81
CA GLN A 24 3.09 -12.65 11.69
C GLN A 24 4.60 -12.50 11.45
N GLN A 25 5.05 -12.45 10.19
CA GLN A 25 6.48 -12.31 9.90
C GLN A 25 7.07 -10.98 10.39
N ARG A 26 6.27 -9.89 10.41
CA ARG A 26 6.74 -8.60 10.96
C ARG A 26 6.80 -8.65 12.49
N VAL A 27 5.78 -9.22 13.13
CA VAL A 27 5.76 -9.40 14.59
C VAL A 27 6.91 -10.30 15.04
N ASP A 28 7.18 -11.40 14.33
CA ASP A 28 8.28 -12.32 14.65
C ASP A 28 9.66 -11.64 14.53
N ARG A 29 9.85 -10.77 13.53
CA ARG A 29 11.07 -9.95 13.41
C ARG A 29 11.20 -8.96 14.56
N CYS A 30 10.10 -8.36 15.02
CA CYS A 30 10.10 -7.47 16.18
C CYS A 30 10.43 -8.24 17.47
N VAL A 31 9.89 -9.45 17.65
CA VAL A 31 10.23 -10.28 18.82
C VAL A 31 11.71 -10.70 18.80
N ALA A 32 12.28 -10.95 17.62
CA ALA A 32 13.69 -11.30 17.46
C ALA A 32 14.67 -10.20 17.92
N THR A 33 14.23 -8.94 18.05
CA THR A 33 15.05 -7.85 18.60
C THR A 33 15.07 -7.82 20.14
N GLY A 34 14.34 -8.72 20.80
CA GLY A 34 14.23 -8.80 22.25
C GLY A 34 13.02 -8.06 22.82
N VAL A 35 12.13 -7.53 21.97
CA VAL A 35 10.88 -6.89 22.39
C VAL A 35 9.83 -7.96 22.68
N SER A 36 8.95 -7.68 23.66
CA SER A 36 7.86 -8.60 23.99
C SER A 36 6.86 -8.72 22.83
N ARG A 37 6.30 -9.91 22.64
CA ARG A 37 5.33 -10.18 21.56
C ARG A 37 4.09 -9.29 21.64
N ASP A 38 3.62 -8.98 22.85
CA ASP A 38 2.47 -8.11 23.07
C ASP A 38 2.76 -6.66 22.62
N THR A 39 3.93 -6.13 22.98
CA THR A 39 4.39 -4.81 22.55
C THR A 39 4.48 -4.73 21.02
N CYS A 40 5.07 -5.76 20.38
CA CYS A 40 5.16 -5.83 18.93
C CYS A 40 3.78 -5.84 18.26
N TYR A 41 2.81 -6.59 18.80
CA TYR A 41 1.43 -6.60 18.27
C TYR A 41 0.74 -5.25 18.45
N HIS A 42 0.95 -4.58 19.58
CA HIS A 42 0.35 -3.29 19.86
C HIS A 42 0.85 -2.23 18.88
N GLU A 43 2.16 -2.09 18.74
CA GLU A 43 2.81 -1.13 17.85
C GLU A 43 2.44 -1.38 16.38
N GLU A 44 2.42 -2.64 15.95
CA GLU A 44 2.01 -3.04 14.60
C GLU A 44 0.56 -2.61 14.31
N LYS A 45 -0.35 -2.81 15.26
CA LYS A 45 -1.76 -2.40 15.12
C LYS A 45 -1.91 -0.88 15.05
N GLU A 46 -1.13 -0.15 15.85
CA GLU A 46 -1.10 1.31 15.81
C GLU A 46 -0.54 1.85 14.50
N TYR A 47 0.53 1.24 13.99
CA TYR A 47 1.10 1.56 12.68
C TYR A 47 0.02 1.44 11.59
N TRP A 48 -0.69 0.31 11.50
CA TRP A 48 -1.73 0.14 10.48
C TRP A 48 -2.94 1.05 10.68
N ARG A 49 -3.31 1.37 11.93
CA ARG A 49 -4.35 2.38 12.18
C ARG A 49 -3.94 3.74 11.62
N SER A 50 -2.69 4.15 11.81
CA SER A 50 -2.17 5.42 11.30
C SER A 50 -2.11 5.44 9.77
N VAL A 51 -1.64 4.34 9.16
CA VAL A 51 -1.59 4.18 7.70
C VAL A 51 -2.99 4.25 7.10
N ASN A 52 -3.97 3.53 7.68
CA ASN A 52 -5.35 3.60 7.20
C ASN A 52 -5.97 4.98 7.37
N ALA A 53 -5.65 5.70 8.44
CA ALA A 53 -6.15 7.06 8.63
C ALA A 53 -5.62 8.01 7.55
N ASN A 54 -4.33 7.91 7.21
CA ASN A 54 -3.72 8.71 6.13
C ASN A 54 -4.23 8.31 4.75
N TYR A 55 -4.47 7.03 4.52
CA TYR A 55 -5.05 6.57 3.26
C TYR A 55 -6.50 7.04 3.09
N ALA A 56 -7.26 7.11 4.19
CA ALA A 56 -8.62 7.62 4.19
C ALA A 56 -8.68 9.13 3.89
N THR A 57 -7.73 9.93 4.38
CA THR A 57 -7.68 11.37 4.09
C THR A 57 -7.32 11.64 2.63
N GLU A 58 -6.38 10.90 2.05
CA GLU A 58 -6.07 10.99 0.61
C GLU A 58 -7.28 10.62 -0.25
N ARG A 59 -7.94 9.49 0.05
CA ARG A 59 -9.17 9.08 -0.65
C ARG A 59 -10.31 10.11 -0.51
N ALA A 60 -10.43 10.75 0.65
CA ALA A 60 -11.42 11.80 0.87
C ALA A 60 -11.11 13.08 0.05
N ALA A 61 -9.83 13.40 -0.16
CA ALA A 61 -9.42 14.50 -1.02
C ALA A 61 -9.65 14.17 -2.51
N GLU A 62 -9.32 12.94 -2.94
CA GLU A 62 -9.55 12.46 -4.30
C GLU A 62 -11.04 12.46 -4.66
N THR A 63 -11.89 11.93 -3.79
CA THR A 63 -13.35 11.90 -4.01
C THR A 63 -13.95 13.30 -4.13
N GLN A 64 -13.47 14.28 -3.35
CA GLN A 64 -13.88 15.67 -3.50
C GLN A 64 -13.40 16.25 -4.83
N ALA A 65 -12.14 16.03 -5.20
CA ALA A 65 -11.59 16.50 -6.47
C ALA A 65 -12.32 15.89 -7.68
N ASP A 66 -12.69 14.62 -7.62
CA ASP A 66 -13.48 13.93 -8.63
C ASP A 66 -14.89 14.52 -8.74
N ALA A 67 -15.56 14.81 -7.62
CA ALA A 67 -16.88 15.45 -7.61
C ALA A 67 -16.84 16.87 -8.23
N PHE A 68 -15.80 17.67 -7.95
CA PHE A 68 -15.61 18.97 -8.60
C PHE A 68 -15.34 18.83 -10.11
N ARG A 69 -14.52 17.84 -10.51
CA ARG A 69 -14.23 17.57 -11.92
C ARG A 69 -15.49 17.19 -12.69
N GLU A 70 -16.34 16.35 -12.11
CA GLU A 70 -17.60 15.92 -12.69
C GLU A 70 -18.62 17.08 -12.81
N GLY A 71 -18.70 17.94 -11.78
CA GLY A 71 -19.52 19.15 -11.80
C GLY A 71 -19.08 20.18 -12.85
N MET A 72 -17.78 20.31 -13.12
CA MET A 72 -17.24 21.18 -14.18
C MET A 72 -17.44 20.58 -15.59
N GLY A 73 -17.37 19.27 -15.74
CA GLY A 73 -17.62 18.58 -17.01
C GLY A 73 -19.05 18.79 -17.52
N ASN A 74 -20.05 18.70 -16.63
CA ASN A 74 -21.46 18.90 -16.98
C ASN A 74 -21.81 20.34 -17.41
N ASN A 75 -21.13 21.35 -16.87
CA ASN A 75 -21.35 22.75 -17.27
C ASN A 75 -20.85 23.07 -18.69
N LYS A 76 -19.83 22.36 -19.20
CA LYS A 76 -19.35 22.55 -20.59
C LYS A 76 -20.37 22.07 -21.63
N HIS A 77 -21.20 21.08 -21.29
CA HIS A 77 -22.26 20.62 -22.19
C HIS A 77 -23.46 21.57 -22.27
N LYS A 78 -23.77 22.31 -21.19
CA LYS A 78 -24.83 23.33 -21.20
C LYS A 78 -24.49 24.58 -22.00
N LYS A 79 -23.21 24.93 -22.14
CA LYS A 79 -22.78 26.16 -22.83
C LYS A 79 -22.69 26.02 -24.37
N LYS A 80 -22.97 24.82 -24.92
CA LYS A 80 -22.94 24.51 -26.37
C LYS A 80 -24.32 24.28 -27.00
N ARG A 81 -25.42 24.55 -26.29
CA ARG A 81 -26.77 24.57 -26.85
C ARG A 81 -27.29 25.98 -26.98
#